data_AF-A0A914Q8X5-F1
#
_entry.id   AF-A0A914Q8X5-F1
#
_cell.length_a   1.000
_cell.length_b   1.000
_cell.length_c   1.000
_cell.angle_alpha   90.00
_cell.angle_beta   90.00
_cell.angle_gamma   90.00
#
_symmetry.space_group_name_H-M   'P 1'
#
loop_
_entity.id
_entity.type
_entity.pdbx_description
1 polymer ?
#
loop_
_entity_poly.entity_id
_entity_poly.type
_entity_poly.pdbx_seq_one_letter_code
_entity_poly.pdbx_strand_id
1 'polypeptide(L)'
;MDLLDEEIEREAASTSRQSNHHDNDSDFMNREATEVEILMNHRVRISRTRRMNWYLDFHDCFIRLTGPDTTGKKPFQIGGVVTKDGDKLEPKEEFKISSTTTCLFFSKYYKMSFILDFSPSIFVADGVGDILYTNMMPCVEKMLRELVYQLKFMLL
;
A
#
# COMPACT_ATOMS: atom_id res chain seq x y z
N MET A 1 18.54 12.08 -2.44
CA MET A 1 17.24 12.20 -3.15
C MET A 1 17.40 11.30 -4.33
N ASP A 2 16.76 10.13 -4.26
CA ASP A 2 17.06 9.01 -5.17
C ASP A 2 16.44 9.29 -6.54
N LEU A 3 17.09 8.82 -7.61
CA LEU A 3 16.60 8.94 -9.00
C LEU A 3 15.17 8.39 -9.19
N LEU A 4 14.73 7.50 -8.28
CA LEU A 4 13.37 6.96 -8.19
C LEU A 4 12.34 7.99 -7.73
N ASP A 5 12.71 8.96 -6.90
CA ASP A 5 11.79 9.99 -6.42
C ASP A 5 11.50 11.03 -7.53
N GLU A 6 12.51 11.37 -8.35
CA GLU A 6 12.33 12.26 -9.52
C GLU A 6 11.49 11.62 -10.63
N GLU A 7 11.60 10.31 -10.85
CA GLU A 7 10.83 9.59 -11.87
C GLU A 7 9.34 9.50 -11.48
N ILE A 8 9.07 9.37 -10.17
CA ILE A 8 7.72 9.31 -9.61
C ILE A 8 7.05 10.69 -9.62
N GLU A 9 7.79 11.77 -9.35
CA GLU A 9 7.28 13.14 -9.51
C GLU A 9 6.99 13.48 -10.98
N ARG A 10 7.81 12.98 -11.93
CA ARG A 10 7.57 13.17 -13.37
C ARG A 10 6.35 12.39 -13.88
N GLU A 11 6.07 11.19 -13.35
CA GLU A 11 4.85 10.44 -13.68
C GLU A 11 3.58 11.04 -13.03
N ALA A 12 3.67 11.58 -11.82
CA ALA A 12 2.57 12.34 -11.21
C ALA A 12 2.26 13.61 -12.02
N ALA A 13 3.30 14.29 -12.55
CA ALA A 13 3.17 15.47 -13.41
C ALA A 13 2.65 15.15 -14.84
N SER A 14 2.89 13.94 -15.35
CA SER A 14 2.37 13.52 -16.66
C SER A 14 0.93 12.98 -16.58
N THR A 15 0.54 12.41 -15.45
CA THR A 15 -0.83 11.91 -15.21
C THR A 15 -1.80 13.06 -14.84
N SER A 16 -1.31 14.10 -14.16
CA SER A 16 -2.09 15.31 -13.83
C SER A 16 -2.37 16.25 -15.01
N ARG A 17 -1.78 16.01 -16.20
CA ARG A 17 -1.96 16.85 -17.40
C ARG A 17 -2.95 16.28 -18.43
N GLN A 18 -3.77 15.29 -18.08
CA GLN A 18 -4.94 14.90 -18.88
C GLN A 18 -6.22 15.52 -18.35
N SER A 19 -6.23 16.84 -18.16
CA SER A 19 -7.46 17.64 -18.16
C SER A 19 -7.60 18.29 -19.53
N ASN A 20 -7.95 17.51 -20.55
CA ASN A 20 -8.38 18.07 -21.84
C ASN A 20 -9.89 18.01 -21.93
N HIS A 21 -10.46 19.22 -21.84
CA HIS A 21 -11.82 19.55 -22.21
C HIS A 21 -12.11 18.99 -23.61
N HIS A 22 -12.94 17.94 -23.68
CA HIS A 22 -13.50 17.46 -24.92
C HIS A 22 -14.98 17.24 -24.70
N ASP A 23 -15.77 18.21 -25.16
CA ASP A 23 -17.17 18.00 -25.49
C ASP A 23 -17.22 16.92 -26.57
N ASN A 24 -17.47 15.68 -26.15
CA ASN A 24 -17.98 14.63 -27.01
C ASN A 24 -18.83 13.69 -26.16
N ASP A 25 -20.11 13.71 -26.49
CA ASP A 25 -21.24 13.00 -25.91
C ASP A 25 -21.14 11.49 -26.17
N SER A 26 -20.08 10.87 -25.67
CA SER A 26 -20.04 9.43 -25.44
C SER A 26 -20.30 9.22 -23.96
N ASP A 27 -21.46 8.64 -23.67
CA ASP A 27 -21.97 8.24 -22.36
C ASP A 27 -20.99 7.26 -21.68
N PHE A 28 -19.87 7.77 -21.18
CA PHE A 28 -19.04 7.05 -20.25
C PHE A 28 -19.84 6.93 -18.96
N MET A 29 -20.28 5.71 -18.67
CA MET A 29 -20.94 5.36 -17.41
C MET A 29 -19.97 5.63 -16.26
N ASN A 30 -20.05 6.86 -15.75
CA ASN A 30 -19.19 7.39 -14.72
C ASN A 30 -19.76 7.01 -13.36
N ARG A 31 -19.36 5.85 -12.84
CA ARG A 31 -19.88 5.30 -11.59
C ARG A 31 -18.96 5.57 -10.43
N GLU A 32 -19.54 5.79 -9.25
CA GLU A 32 -18.77 6.06 -8.04
C GLU A 32 -18.32 4.76 -7.38
N ALA A 33 -17.05 4.69 -6.99
CA ALA A 33 -16.49 3.55 -6.28
C ALA A 33 -16.84 3.61 -4.79
N THR A 34 -17.36 2.52 -4.26
CA THR A 34 -17.44 2.25 -2.81
C THR A 34 -16.10 1.77 -2.28
N GLU A 35 -15.47 0.83 -2.98
CA GLU A 35 -14.19 0.24 -2.60
C GLU A 35 -13.27 0.13 -3.80
N VAL A 36 -11.97 0.34 -3.57
CA VAL A 36 -10.93 0.19 -4.60
C VAL A 36 -9.77 -0.61 -4.04
N GLU A 37 -9.43 -1.68 -4.75
CA GLU A 37 -8.30 -2.54 -4.42
C GLU A 37 -7.06 -2.09 -5.20
N ILE A 38 -6.00 -1.76 -4.47
CA ILE A 38 -4.79 -1.16 -5.00
C ILE A 38 -3.61 -2.05 -4.64
N LEU A 39 -3.04 -2.71 -5.64
CA LEU A 39 -1.83 -3.49 -5.50
C LEU A 39 -0.60 -2.58 -5.58
N MET A 40 0.17 -2.57 -4.50
CA MET A 40 1.44 -1.85 -4.39
C MET A 40 2.60 -2.72 -4.87
N ASN A 41 3.41 -2.16 -5.75
CA ASN A 41 4.59 -2.82 -6.28
C ASN A 41 5.65 -3.05 -5.18
N HIS A 42 6.30 -4.22 -5.21
CA HIS A 42 7.34 -4.61 -4.26
C HIS A 42 8.58 -3.70 -4.25
N ARG A 43 8.84 -2.97 -5.34
CA ARG A 43 9.96 -2.01 -5.44
C ARG A 43 9.65 -0.69 -4.75
N VAL A 44 8.39 -0.46 -4.40
CA VAL A 44 7.91 0.76 -3.76
C VAL A 44 7.89 0.53 -2.26
N ARG A 45 8.55 1.41 -1.52
CA ARG A 45 8.42 1.43 -0.06
C ARG A 45 6.94 1.60 0.32
N ILE A 46 6.39 0.60 1.01
CA ILE A 46 5.04 0.67 1.56
C ILE A 46 5.07 1.57 2.79
N SER A 47 4.27 2.64 2.77
CA SER A 47 4.13 3.54 3.91
C SER A 47 2.73 4.11 3.98
N ARG A 48 2.35 4.62 5.15
CA ARG A 48 1.10 5.38 5.31
C ARG A 48 1.10 6.64 4.43
N THR A 49 2.24 7.33 4.36
CA THR A 49 2.41 8.54 3.54
C THR A 49 2.16 8.28 2.06
N ARG A 50 2.73 7.22 1.48
CA ARG A 50 2.52 6.93 0.04
C ARG A 50 1.07 6.58 -0.28
N ARG A 51 0.41 5.83 0.62
CA ARG A 51 -1.02 5.50 0.48
C ARG A 51 -1.89 6.74 0.58
N MET A 52 -1.58 7.64 1.51
CA MET A 52 -2.26 8.92 1.64
C MET A 52 -2.06 9.80 0.40
N ASN A 53 -0.84 9.94 -0.10
CA ASN A 53 -0.56 10.72 -1.29
C ASN A 53 -1.33 10.18 -2.50
N TRP A 54 -1.31 8.86 -2.71
CA TRP A 54 -2.11 8.24 -3.75
C TRP A 54 -3.60 8.60 -3.61
N TYR A 55 -4.17 8.50 -2.40
CA TYR A 55 -5.57 8.85 -2.20
C TYR A 55 -5.87 10.33 -2.51
N LEU A 56 -4.98 11.24 -2.11
CA LEU A 56 -5.12 12.67 -2.37
C LEU A 56 -4.97 13.00 -3.86
N ASP A 57 -4.00 12.40 -4.54
CA ASP A 57 -3.73 12.60 -5.96
C ASP A 57 -4.91 12.13 -6.83
N PHE A 58 -5.65 11.12 -6.37
CA PHE A 58 -6.79 10.54 -7.08
C PHE A 58 -8.14 10.94 -6.48
N HIS A 59 -8.19 11.82 -5.47
CA HIS A 59 -9.45 12.28 -4.91
C HIS A 59 -10.24 13.09 -5.94
N ASP A 60 -11.54 12.81 -6.05
CA ASP A 60 -12.44 13.38 -7.08
C ASP A 60 -12.01 13.11 -8.53
N CYS A 61 -11.07 12.19 -8.75
CA CYS A 61 -10.63 11.76 -10.08
C CYS A 61 -11.29 10.44 -10.47
N PHE A 62 -11.28 10.19 -11.79
CA PHE A 62 -11.70 8.93 -12.38
C PHE A 62 -10.50 8.00 -12.54
N ILE A 63 -10.68 6.73 -12.15
CA ILE A 63 -9.68 5.68 -12.32
C ILE A 63 -10.23 4.56 -13.18
N ARG A 64 -9.32 3.79 -13.79
CA ARG A 64 -9.66 2.58 -14.54
C ARG A 64 -8.98 1.38 -13.90
N LEU A 65 -9.61 0.21 -14.04
CA LEU A 65 -8.94 -1.05 -13.78
C LEU A 65 -7.69 -1.15 -14.64
N THR A 66 -6.57 -1.44 -13.99
CA THR A 66 -5.30 -1.61 -14.68
C THR A 66 -5.04 -3.09 -14.89
N GLY A 67 -4.76 -3.48 -16.14
CA GLY A 67 -4.27 -4.82 -16.43
C GLY A 67 -2.99 -5.16 -15.66
N PRO A 68 -2.63 -6.44 -15.57
CA PRO A 68 -1.45 -6.89 -14.84
C PRO A 68 -0.19 -6.13 -15.28
N ASP A 69 0.48 -5.45 -14.35
CA ASP A 69 1.76 -4.82 -14.63
C ASP A 69 2.86 -5.87 -14.68
N THR A 70 3.21 -6.30 -15.90
CA THR A 70 4.30 -7.25 -16.15
C THR A 70 5.68 -6.59 -16.10
N THR A 71 5.74 -5.26 -16.21
CA THR A 71 6.99 -4.50 -16.24
C THR A 71 7.50 -4.15 -14.84
N GLY A 72 6.58 -4.14 -13.86
CA GLY A 72 6.86 -3.71 -12.50
C GLY A 72 7.32 -2.25 -12.42
N LYS A 73 6.91 -1.41 -13.38
CA LYS A 73 7.20 0.02 -13.42
C LYS A 73 6.16 0.82 -12.66
N LYS A 74 4.90 0.39 -12.66
CA LYS A 74 3.83 1.12 -12.01
C LYS A 74 3.94 0.93 -10.50
N PRO A 75 3.98 2.02 -9.71
CA PRO A 75 4.08 1.90 -8.27
C PRO A 75 2.80 1.36 -7.64
N PHE A 76 1.66 1.68 -8.26
CA PHE A 76 0.32 1.25 -7.86
C PHE A 76 -0.43 0.69 -9.06
N GLN A 77 -1.17 -0.39 -8.84
CA GLN A 77 -2.02 -1.03 -9.83
C GLN A 77 -3.42 -1.18 -9.22
N ILE A 78 -4.45 -0.69 -9.92
CA ILE A 78 -5.85 -0.92 -9.57
C ILE A 78 -6.22 -2.34 -9.99
N GLY A 79 -6.42 -3.20 -8.99
CA GLY A 79 -6.72 -4.62 -9.17
C GLY A 79 -8.23 -4.92 -9.17
N GLY A 80 -9.02 -4.11 -8.49
CA GLY A 80 -10.45 -4.32 -8.31
C GLY A 80 -11.18 -3.05 -7.88
N VAL A 81 -12.47 -2.98 -8.18
CA VAL A 81 -13.36 -1.89 -7.78
C VAL A 81 -14.71 -2.49 -7.41
N VAL A 82 -15.31 -2.00 -6.32
CA VAL A 82 -16.72 -2.22 -5.98
C VAL A 82 -17.43 -0.89 -6.14
N THR A 83 -18.47 -0.86 -6.96
CA THR A 83 -19.27 0.33 -7.24
C THR A 83 -20.37 0.53 -6.19
N LYS A 84 -20.93 1.73 -6.09
CA LYS A 84 -22.01 2.06 -5.12
C LYS A 84 -23.33 1.36 -5.37
N ASP A 85 -23.66 1.16 -6.63
CA ASP A 85 -24.84 0.44 -7.10
C ASP A 85 -24.64 -1.08 -7.14
N GLY A 86 -23.39 -1.58 -7.05
CA GLY A 86 -23.10 -3.00 -6.92
C GLY A 86 -23.28 -3.83 -8.19
N ASP A 87 -23.56 -3.19 -9.33
CA ASP A 87 -23.68 -3.88 -10.62
C ASP A 87 -22.32 -4.38 -11.14
N LYS A 88 -22.39 -5.31 -12.09
CA LYS A 88 -21.20 -5.86 -12.77
C LYS A 88 -20.36 -4.74 -13.40
N LEU A 89 -19.05 -4.96 -13.41
CA LEU A 89 -18.07 -4.05 -14.00
C LEU A 89 -18.01 -4.29 -15.51
N GLU A 90 -18.02 -3.21 -16.28
CA GLU A 90 -17.86 -3.27 -17.73
C GLU A 90 -16.41 -3.02 -18.16
N PRO A 91 -15.93 -3.64 -19.26
CA PRO A 91 -14.60 -3.36 -19.77
C PRO A 91 -14.48 -1.89 -20.21
N LYS A 92 -13.44 -1.20 -19.74
CA LYS A 92 -13.12 0.22 -20.00
C LYS A 92 -13.98 1.24 -19.22
N GLU A 93 -14.75 0.78 -18.25
CA GLU A 93 -15.46 1.67 -17.31
C GLU A 93 -14.48 2.52 -16.48
N GLU A 94 -14.92 3.73 -16.16
CA GLU A 94 -14.21 4.67 -15.28
C GLU A 94 -14.96 4.82 -13.97
N PHE A 95 -14.19 4.86 -12.88
CA PHE A 95 -14.73 4.89 -11.53
C PHE A 95 -14.28 6.15 -10.79
N LYS A 96 -15.24 6.92 -10.30
CA LYS A 96 -14.96 8.11 -9.50
C LYS A 96 -14.54 7.72 -8.09
N ILE A 97 -13.41 8.25 -7.64
CA ILE A 97 -13.00 8.22 -6.24
C ILE A 97 -13.58 9.42 -5.52
N SER A 98 -14.20 9.20 -4.36
CA SER A 98 -14.77 10.26 -3.53
C SER A 98 -14.33 10.15 -2.08
N SER A 99 -14.83 11.07 -1.25
CA SER A 99 -14.63 11.06 0.21
C SER A 99 -15.26 9.84 0.90
N THR A 100 -16.14 9.11 0.21
CA THR A 100 -16.80 7.91 0.71
C THR A 100 -16.17 6.61 0.19
N THR A 101 -15.20 6.71 -0.73
CA THR A 101 -14.51 5.54 -1.27
C THR A 101 -13.50 4.99 -0.27
N THR A 102 -13.58 3.68 0.00
CA THR A 102 -12.60 2.96 0.80
C THR A 102 -11.48 2.42 -0.07
N CYS A 103 -10.24 2.82 0.17
CA CYS A 103 -9.08 2.33 -0.56
C CYS A 103 -8.36 1.21 0.22
N LEU A 104 -8.36 0.00 -0.35
CA LEU A 104 -7.70 -1.18 0.18
C LEU A 104 -6.35 -1.37 -0.51
N PHE A 105 -5.26 -1.20 0.23
CA PHE A 105 -3.91 -1.33 -0.31
C PHE A 105 -3.30 -2.69 0.03
N PHE A 106 -2.96 -3.44 -1.01
CA PHE A 106 -2.32 -4.74 -0.90
C PHE A 106 -0.85 -4.65 -1.28
N SER A 107 0.00 -5.44 -0.65
CA SER A 107 1.36 -5.63 -1.12
C SER A 107 1.81 -7.07 -0.99
N LYS A 108 2.70 -7.47 -1.89
CA LYS A 108 3.31 -8.80 -1.89
C LYS A 108 4.37 -8.98 -0.80
N TYR A 109 4.96 -7.89 -0.30
CA TYR A 109 6.05 -7.97 0.66
C TYR A 109 5.84 -7.02 1.81
N TYR A 110 5.70 -7.56 3.02
CA TYR A 110 5.69 -6.76 4.24
C TYR A 110 7.06 -6.83 4.88
N LYS A 111 7.66 -5.65 5.13
CA LYS A 111 8.89 -5.55 5.91
C LYS A 111 8.55 -5.20 7.35
N MET A 112 8.92 -6.09 8.27
CA MET A 112 8.90 -5.81 9.70
C MET A 112 10.32 -5.51 10.17
N SER A 113 10.50 -4.43 10.92
CA SER A 113 11.78 -4.03 11.48
C SER A 113 11.70 -4.08 13.00
N PHE A 114 12.66 -4.75 13.62
CA PHE A 114 12.82 -4.79 15.06
C PHE A 114 14.01 -3.91 15.45
N ILE A 115 13.83 -3.07 16.46
CA ILE A 115 14.89 -2.26 17.04
C ILE A 115 15.09 -2.79 18.45
N LEU A 116 16.28 -3.32 18.70
CA LEU A 116 16.68 -3.82 20.01
C LEU A 116 17.85 -2.97 20.49
N ASP A 117 17.72 -2.38 21.68
CA ASP A 117 18.82 -1.70 22.33
C ASP A 117 19.69 -2.72 23.07
N PHE A 118 20.96 -2.79 22.69
CA PHE A 118 21.98 -3.62 23.33
C PHE A 118 23.02 -2.78 24.09
N SER A 119 22.58 -1.65 24.65
CA SER A 119 23.42 -0.86 25.56
C SER A 119 23.89 -1.72 26.75
N PRO A 120 25.07 -1.45 27.34
CA PRO A 120 25.66 -2.31 28.38
C PRO A 120 24.75 -2.61 29.59
N SER A 121 23.75 -1.76 29.85
CA SER A 121 22.77 -1.91 30.92
C SER A 121 21.98 -3.21 30.84
N ILE A 122 21.79 -3.81 29.65
CA ILE A 122 21.02 -5.06 29.52
C ILE A 122 21.75 -6.28 30.10
N PHE A 123 23.07 -6.17 30.29
CA PHE A 123 23.91 -7.23 30.86
C PHE A 123 24.17 -7.05 32.35
N VAL A 124 23.66 -5.97 32.95
CA VAL A 124 23.80 -5.70 34.37
C VAL A 124 22.79 -6.55 35.13
N ALA A 125 23.28 -7.27 36.15
CA ALA A 125 22.42 -7.99 37.07
C ALA A 125 21.67 -6.99 37.98
N ASP A 126 20.39 -7.23 38.21
CA ASP A 126 19.61 -6.46 39.17
C ASP A 126 19.95 -6.84 40.63
N GLY A 127 19.23 -6.26 41.59
CA GLY A 127 19.44 -6.50 43.02
C GLY A 127 19.16 -7.95 43.48
N VAL A 128 18.58 -8.80 42.62
CA VAL A 128 18.32 -10.22 42.88
C VAL A 128 19.16 -11.16 42.01
N GLY A 129 20.05 -10.63 41.17
CA GLY A 129 20.97 -11.40 40.33
C GLY A 129 20.41 -11.72 38.93
N ASP A 130 19.25 -11.18 38.57
CA ASP A 130 18.63 -11.38 37.26
C ASP A 130 19.23 -10.43 36.22
N ILE A 131 19.52 -10.96 35.03
CA ILE A 131 20.08 -10.18 33.92
C ILE A 131 18.97 -9.94 32.89
N LEU A 132 18.73 -8.69 32.52
CA LEU A 132 17.67 -8.36 31.55
C LEU A 132 17.84 -9.12 30.23
N TYR A 133 19.07 -9.28 29.74
CA TYR A 133 19.40 -10.06 28.55
C TYR A 133 18.86 -11.51 28.62
N THR A 134 19.01 -12.20 29.75
CA THR A 134 18.61 -13.61 29.88
C THR A 134 17.09 -13.78 29.84
N ASN A 135 16.35 -12.75 30.23
CA ASN A 135 14.90 -12.73 30.18
C ASN A 135 14.36 -12.24 28.83
N MET A 136 15.00 -11.23 28.24
CA MET A 136 14.58 -10.61 26.98
C MET A 136 14.80 -11.52 25.77
N MET A 137 15.99 -12.15 25.65
CA MET A 137 16.35 -12.90 24.44
C MET A 137 15.43 -14.09 24.15
N PRO A 138 15.04 -14.93 25.13
CA PRO A 138 14.06 -15.99 24.89
C PRO A 138 12.70 -15.46 24.43
N CYS A 139 12.28 -14.30 24.93
CA CYS A 139 11.03 -13.66 24.51
C CYS A 139 11.12 -13.19 23.05
N VAL A 140 12.22 -12.56 22.67
CA VAL A 140 12.47 -12.13 21.28
C VAL A 140 12.51 -13.35 20.35
N GLU A 141 13.20 -14.42 20.74
CA GLU A 141 13.26 -15.66 19.96
C GLU A 141 11.86 -16.25 19.74
N LYS A 142 11.09 -16.41 20.82
CA LYS A 142 9.72 -16.93 20.75
C LYS A 142 8.85 -16.05 19.85
N MET A 143 8.90 -14.73 20.03
CA MET A 143 8.15 -13.78 19.20
C MET A 143 8.50 -13.92 17.71
N LEU A 144 9.77 -14.01 17.36
CA LEU A 144 10.21 -14.15 15.97
C LEU A 144 9.76 -15.48 15.36
N ARG A 145 9.83 -16.58 16.11
CA ARG A 145 9.35 -17.90 15.66
C ARG A 145 7.84 -17.90 15.40
N GLU A 146 7.07 -17.37 16.35
CA GLU A 146 5.62 -17.26 16.22
C GLU A 146 5.22 -16.35 15.06
N LEU A 147 5.91 -15.22 14.90
CA LEU A 147 5.66 -14.33 13.77
C LEU A 147 5.87 -15.02 12.42
N VAL A 148 6.97 -15.76 12.25
CA VAL A 148 7.24 -16.51 11.02
C VAL A 148 6.17 -17.59 10.80
N TYR A 149 5.72 -18.27 11.86
CA TYR A 149 4.64 -19.23 11.77
C TYR A 149 3.35 -18.56 11.28
N GLN A 150 2.89 -17.48 11.94
CA GLN A 150 1.68 -16.75 11.56
C GLN A 150 1.74 -16.21 10.13
N LEU A 151 2.88 -15.66 9.71
CA LEU A 151 3.06 -15.16 8.35
C LEU A 151 2.99 -16.27 7.28
N LYS A 152 3.40 -17.50 7.60
CA LYS A 152 3.22 -18.64 6.68
C LYS A 152 1.74 -18.99 6.48
N PHE A 153 0.91 -18.85 7.50
CA PHE A 153 -0.53 -19.14 7.40
C PHE A 153 -1.35 -17.99 6.79
N MET A 154 -0.88 -16.75 6.89
CA MET A 154 -1.53 -15.60 6.24
C MET A 154 -1.27 -15.51 4.72
N LEU A 155 -0.30 -16.24 4.19
CA LEU A 155 0.12 -16.19 2.78
C LEU A 155 -0.27 -17.46 1.98
N LEU A 156 -1.06 -18.36 2.58
CA LEU A 156 -1.67 -19.54 1.97
C LEU A 156 -3.19 -19.36 1.96
#